data_AF-R9JCX4-F1
#
_entry.id   AF-R9JCX4-F1
#
_cell.length_a   1.000
_cell.length_b   1.000
_cell.length_c   1.000
_cell.angle_alpha   90.00
_cell.angle_beta   90.00
_cell.angle_gamma   90.00
#
_symmetry.space_group_name_H-M   'P 1'
#
loop_
_entity.id
_entity.type
_entity.pdbx_description
1 polymer ?
#
loop_
_entity_poly.entity_id
_entity_poly.type
_entity_poly.pdbx_seq_one_letter_code
_entity_poly.pdbx_strand_id
1 'polypeptide(L)'
;MTRHIWGDYIEQAEDIRHSPQGKESYRLRSQTIERVFADAKEKYGMRYTPYRGLKRVSMWVRLKYAAMNLKKLAMFITISVSVLKRTPAALLHNRGSLTV
;
A
#
# COMPACT_ATOMS: atom_id res chain seq x y z
N MET A 1 -34.18 19.24 13.73
CA MET A 1 -33.32 18.52 12.77
C MET A 1 -32.64 17.35 13.48
N THR A 2 -32.62 16.16 12.88
CA THR A 2 -31.99 14.97 13.47
C THR A 2 -30.60 14.78 12.87
N ARG A 3 -29.54 14.89 13.69
CA ARG A 3 -28.15 14.63 13.26
C ARG A 3 -27.95 13.11 13.11
N HIS A 4 -27.22 12.70 12.07
CA HIS A 4 -26.88 11.30 11.85
C HIS A 4 -26.00 10.78 13.00
N ILE A 5 -26.18 9.52 13.41
CA ILE A 5 -25.46 8.90 14.55
C ILE A 5 -23.94 9.03 14.40
N TRP A 6 -23.44 9.02 13.15
CA TRP A 6 -22.02 9.14 12.86
C TRP A 6 -21.53 10.55 12.55
N GLY A 7 -22.39 11.58 12.67
CA GLY A 7 -22.08 12.96 12.26
C GLY A 7 -20.79 13.48 12.91
N ASP A 8 -20.68 13.32 14.22
CA ASP A 8 -19.52 13.81 14.99
C ASP A 8 -18.23 13.08 14.60
N TYR A 9 -18.31 11.79 14.28
CA TYR A 9 -17.14 11.02 13.82
C TYR A 9 -16.69 11.42 12.41
N ILE A 10 -17.61 11.80 11.54
CA ILE A 10 -17.28 12.30 10.20
C ILE A 10 -16.60 13.67 10.29
N GLU A 11 -17.11 14.57 11.14
CA GLU A 11 -16.46 15.87 11.42
C GLU A 11 -15.03 15.66 11.95
N GLN A 12 -14.85 14.78 12.94
CA GLN A 12 -13.51 14.44 13.45
C GLN A 12 -12.58 13.86 12.39
N ALA A 13 -13.07 12.98 11.52
CA ALA A 13 -12.26 12.41 10.44
C ALA A 13 -11.81 13.48 9.43
N GLU A 14 -12.66 14.47 9.15
CA GLU A 14 -12.32 15.56 8.25
C GLU A 14 -11.33 16.54 8.88
N ASP A 15 -11.42 16.80 10.19
CA ASP A 15 -10.41 17.55 10.94
C ASP A 15 -9.04 16.86 10.87
N ILE A 16 -9.01 15.54 11.10
CA ILE A 16 -7.78 14.74 10.97
C ILE A 16 -7.22 14.82 9.54
N ARG A 17 -8.07 14.77 8.52
CA ARG A 17 -7.64 14.87 7.12
C ARG A 17 -6.99 16.22 6.82
N HIS A 18 -7.46 17.30 7.43
CA HIS A 18 -6.91 18.65 7.26
C HIS A 18 -5.66 18.95 8.11
N SER A 19 -5.37 18.11 9.11
CA SER A 19 -4.12 18.18 9.87
C SER A 19 -2.88 18.03 8.95
N PRO A 20 -1.70 18.50 9.39
CA PRO A 20 -0.45 18.32 8.62
C PRO A 20 -0.18 16.85 8.25
N GLN A 21 -0.41 15.92 9.18
CA GLN A 21 -0.22 14.48 9.00
C GLN A 21 -1.26 13.91 8.02
N GLY A 22 -2.51 14.36 8.12
CA GLY A 22 -3.59 14.02 7.20
C GLY A 22 -3.28 14.44 5.77
N LYS A 23 -2.78 15.66 5.57
CA LYS A 23 -2.38 16.17 4.26
C LYS A 23 -1.24 15.36 3.65
N GLU A 24 -0.21 15.02 4.43
CA GLU A 24 0.91 14.22 3.92
C GLU A 24 0.48 12.80 3.54
N SER A 25 -0.31 12.13 4.39
CA SER A 25 -0.85 10.81 4.07
C SER A 25 -1.78 10.83 2.85
N TYR A 26 -2.62 11.87 2.73
CA TYR A 26 -3.51 12.05 1.58
C TYR A 26 -2.74 12.29 0.28
N ARG A 27 -1.61 13.00 0.32
CA ARG A 27 -0.72 13.20 -0.84
C ARG A 27 -0.19 11.87 -1.40
N LEU A 28 0.03 10.89 -0.54
CA LEU A 28 0.49 9.54 -0.95
C LEU A 28 -0.63 8.67 -1.53
N ARG A 29 -1.91 9.06 -1.40
CA ARG A 29 -3.06 8.27 -1.84
C ARG A 29 -3.02 7.95 -3.33
N SER A 30 -2.66 8.93 -4.16
CA SER A 30 -2.55 8.77 -5.62
C SER A 30 -1.48 7.74 -5.99
N GLN A 31 -0.38 7.72 -5.24
CA GLN A 31 0.76 6.86 -5.51
C GLN A 31 0.59 5.43 -4.97
N THR A 32 -0.21 5.28 -3.93
CA THR A 32 -0.36 4.00 -3.22
C THR A 32 -1.72 3.38 -3.53
N ILE A 33 -2.77 3.91 -2.93
CA ILE A 33 -4.12 3.35 -2.95
C ILE A 33 -4.73 3.44 -4.35
N GLU A 34 -4.76 4.63 -4.97
CA GLU A 34 -5.40 4.82 -6.27
C GLU A 34 -4.68 4.05 -7.38
N ARG A 35 -3.34 3.99 -7.32
CA ARG A 35 -2.54 3.20 -8.26
C ARG A 35 -2.86 1.71 -8.17
N VAL A 36 -2.97 1.16 -6.96
CA VAL A 36 -3.34 -0.25 -6.79
C VAL A 36 -4.76 -0.50 -7.30
N PHE A 37 -5.71 0.40 -7.02
CA PHE A 37 -7.08 0.29 -7.56
C PHE A 37 -7.13 0.37 -9.09
N ALA A 38 -6.33 1.25 -9.70
CA ALA A 38 -6.23 1.35 -11.15
C ALA A 38 -5.70 0.05 -11.74
N ASP A 39 -4.60 -0.50 -11.20
CA ASP A 39 -4.06 -1.78 -11.63
C ASP A 39 -5.08 -2.92 -11.46
N ALA A 40 -5.80 -2.93 -10.34
CA ALA A 40 -6.85 -3.89 -10.06
C ALA A 40 -7.97 -3.88 -11.13
N LYS A 41 -8.37 -2.69 -11.57
CA LYS A 41 -9.36 -2.53 -12.65
C LYS A 41 -8.81 -2.93 -14.01
N GLU A 42 -7.68 -2.34 -14.42
CA GLU A 42 -7.16 -2.47 -15.79
C GLU A 42 -6.47 -3.81 -16.05
N LYS A 43 -5.62 -4.27 -15.13
CA LYS A 43 -4.78 -5.46 -15.32
C LYS A 43 -5.42 -6.74 -14.81
N TYR A 44 -6.27 -6.62 -13.79
CA TYR A 44 -6.84 -7.79 -13.10
C TYR A 44 -8.36 -7.92 -13.28
N GLY A 45 -8.95 -7.22 -14.25
CA GLY A 45 -10.32 -7.45 -14.70
C GLY A 45 -11.40 -7.05 -13.69
N MET A 46 -11.10 -6.15 -12.75
CA MET A 46 -12.08 -5.69 -11.75
C MET A 46 -12.97 -4.54 -12.22
N ARG A 47 -13.00 -4.23 -13.52
CA ARG A 47 -14.06 -3.37 -14.09
C ARG A 47 -15.44 -4.03 -14.01
N TYR A 48 -15.48 -5.36 -13.95
CA TYR A 48 -16.71 -6.15 -13.86
C TYR A 48 -16.65 -7.12 -12.69
N THR A 49 -17.82 -7.53 -12.20
CA THR A 49 -17.95 -8.53 -11.14
C THR A 49 -18.48 -9.83 -11.74
N PRO A 50 -17.63 -10.85 -11.98
CA PRO A 50 -18.05 -12.08 -12.65
C PRO A 50 -18.90 -12.99 -11.76
N TYR A 51 -18.91 -12.76 -10.44
CA TYR A 51 -19.65 -13.57 -9.46
C TYR A 51 -20.84 -12.81 -8.90
N ARG A 52 -21.89 -13.56 -8.54
CA ARG A 52 -23.07 -13.04 -7.83
C ARG A 52 -22.98 -13.33 -6.32
N GLY A 53 -23.49 -12.39 -5.53
CA GLY A 53 -23.56 -12.48 -4.08
C GLY A 53 -22.29 -12.00 -3.37
N LEU A 54 -22.48 -11.32 -2.23
CA LEU A 54 -21.40 -10.65 -1.48
C LEU A 54 -20.27 -11.61 -1.13
N LYS A 55 -20.59 -12.81 -0.63
CA LYS A 55 -19.58 -13.81 -0.21
C LYS A 55 -18.60 -14.16 -1.34
N ARG A 56 -19.11 -14.44 -2.55
CA ARG A 56 -18.26 -14.85 -3.69
C ARG A 56 -17.45 -13.67 -4.21
N VAL A 57 -18.05 -12.49 -4.33
CA VAL A 57 -17.34 -11.27 -4.74
C VAL A 57 -16.25 -10.92 -3.74
N SER A 58 -16.53 -10.97 -2.43
CA SER A 58 -15.53 -10.69 -1.40
C SER A 58 -14.36 -11.66 -1.43
N MET A 59 -14.59 -12.97 -1.60
CA MET A 59 -13.49 -13.95 -1.73
C MET A 59 -12.62 -13.66 -2.94
N TRP A 60 -13.24 -13.39 -4.09
CA TRP A 60 -12.53 -13.07 -5.32
C TRP A 60 -11.68 -11.80 -5.21
N VAL A 61 -12.26 -10.72 -4.66
CA VAL A 61 -11.53 -9.47 -4.42
C VAL A 61 -10.35 -9.71 -3.48
N ARG A 62 -10.56 -10.37 -2.33
CA ARG A 62 -9.49 -10.66 -1.36
C ARG A 62 -8.35 -11.46 -1.99
N LEU A 63 -8.66 -12.49 -2.77
CA LEU A 63 -7.65 -13.30 -3.44
C LEU A 63 -6.79 -12.46 -4.40
N LYS A 64 -7.40 -11.55 -5.17
CA LYS A 64 -6.66 -10.66 -6.07
C LYS A 64 -5.70 -9.74 -5.32
N TYR A 65 -6.17 -9.07 -4.26
CA TYR A 65 -5.30 -8.19 -3.48
C TYR A 65 -4.21 -8.95 -2.73
N ALA A 66 -4.50 -10.16 -2.23
CA ALA A 66 -3.49 -11.04 -1.63
C ALA A 66 -2.38 -11.37 -2.64
N ALA A 67 -2.73 -11.74 -3.87
CA ALA A 67 -1.77 -12.02 -4.92
C ALA A 67 -0.95 -10.77 -5.33
N MET A 68 -1.58 -9.60 -5.42
CA MET A 68 -0.88 -8.33 -5.70
C MET A 68 0.13 -7.98 -4.60
N ASN A 69 -0.24 -8.19 -3.33
CA ASN A 69 0.66 -8.00 -2.19
C ASN A 69 1.81 -8.99 -2.20
N LEU A 70 1.55 -10.27 -2.51
CA LEU A 70 2.61 -11.27 -2.64
C LEU A 70 3.60 -10.91 -3.75
N LYS A 71 3.12 -10.46 -4.91
CA LYS A 71 3.96 -9.93 -5.99
C LYS A 71 4.82 -8.77 -5.49
N LYS A 72 4.24 -7.82 -4.76
CA LYS A 72 4.97 -6.68 -4.20
C LYS A 72 6.09 -7.13 -3.25
N LEU A 73 5.83 -8.10 -2.37
CA LEU A 73 6.82 -8.67 -1.46
C LEU A 73 7.96 -9.37 -2.23
N ALA A 74 7.62 -10.20 -3.22
CA ALA A 74 8.62 -10.88 -4.05
C ALA A 74 9.53 -9.89 -4.78
N MET A 75 8.96 -8.81 -5.34
CA MET A 75 9.75 -7.74 -5.96
C MET A 75 10.68 -7.06 -4.95
N PHE A 76 10.20 -6.81 -3.74
CA PHE A 76 11.00 -6.18 -2.70
C PHE A 76 12.21 -7.04 -2.34
N ILE A 77 12.00 -8.34 -2.08
CA ILE A 77 13.06 -9.30 -1.76
C ILE A 77 14.07 -9.40 -2.90
N THR A 78 13.60 -9.55 -4.15
CA THR A 78 14.48 -9.67 -5.32
C THR A 78 15.33 -8.42 -5.51
N ILE A 79 14.77 -7.22 -5.35
CA ILE A 79 15.51 -5.96 -5.47
C ILE A 79 16.53 -5.85 -4.33
N SER A 80 16.11 -6.10 -3.08
CA SER A 80 17.00 -6.02 -1.91
C SER A 80 18.20 -6.96 -2.02
N VAL A 81 17.98 -8.21 -2.46
CA VAL A 81 19.06 -9.18 -2.70
C VAL A 81 19.97 -8.72 -3.85
N SER A 82 19.38 -8.16 -4.92
CA SER A 82 20.15 -7.68 -6.07
C SER A 82 21.02 -6.47 -5.74
N VAL A 83 20.55 -5.56 -4.86
CA VAL A 83 21.34 -4.42 -4.35
C VAL A 83 22.49 -4.92 -3.48
N LEU A 84 22.22 -5.85 -2.55
CA LEU A 84 23.24 -6.43 -1.68
C LEU A 84 24.33 -7.18 -2.47
N LYS A 85 23.97 -7.86 -3.56
CA LYS A 85 24.93 -8.55 -4.43
C LYS A 85 25.74 -7.60 -5.33
N ARG A 86 25.30 -6.36 -5.51
CA ARG A 86 25.99 -5.35 -6.35
C ARG A 86 26.88 -4.40 -5.56
N THR A 87 26.76 -4.35 -4.23
CA THR A 87 27.69 -3.57 -3.39
C THR A 87 29.10 -4.19 -3.43
N PRO A 88 30.13 -3.45 -3.89
CA PRO A 88 31.48 -3.98 -3.95
C PRO A 88 32.03 -4.26 -2.55
N ALA A 89 32.64 -5.43 -2.37
CA ALA A 89 33.22 -5.90 -1.11
C ALA A 89 34.25 -4.94 -0.48
N ALA A 90 34.78 -3.99 -1.28
CA ALA A 90 35.71 -2.95 -0.83
C ALA A 90 35.13 -1.99 0.23
N LEU A 91 33.81 -1.86 0.36
CA LEU A 91 33.17 -1.01 1.37
C LEU A 91 32.97 -1.70 2.73
N LEU A 92 33.27 -3.00 2.84
CA LEU A 92 33.07 -3.78 4.07
C LEU A 92 34.34 -3.86 4.95
N HIS A 93 35.51 -3.50 4.41
CA HIS A 93 36.80 -3.59 5.12
C HIS A 93 37.17 -2.36 5.98
N ASN A 94 36.38 -1.28 5.98
CA ASN A 94 36.69 -0.04 6.72
C ASN A 94 35.67 0.26 7.84
N ARG A 95 35.34 -0.76 8.65
CA ARG A 95 34.58 -0.60 9.90
C ARG A 95 35.26 -1.31 11.07
N GLY A 96 36.58 -1.12 11.22
CA GLY A 96 37.38 -1.81 12.24
C GLY A 96 38.46 -0.98 12.91
N SER A 97 38.51 0.35 12.75
CA SER A 97 39.47 1.19 13.47
C SER A 97 38.92 2.58 13.63
N LEU A 98 38.22 2.84 14.74
CA LEU A 98 37.99 4.16 15.34
C LEU A 98 37.24 3.93 16.66
N THR A 99 37.99 3.62 17.72
CA THR A 99 37.78 4.10 19.10
C THR A 99 38.94 3.58 19.97
N VAL A 100 39.80 4.54 20.35
CA VAL A 100 40.77 4.64 21.45
C VAL A 100 41.17 3.36 22.19
#